data_AF-A0A1Y4HE27-F1
#
_entry.id   AF-A0A1Y4HE27-F1
#
_cell.length_a   1.000
_cell.length_b   1.000
_cell.length_c   1.000
_cell.angle_alpha   90.00
_cell.angle_beta   90.00
_cell.angle_gamma   90.00
#
_symmetry.space_group_name_H-M   'P 1'
#
loop_
_entity.id
_entity.type
_entity.pdbx_description
1 polymer ?
#
loop_
_entity_poly.entity_id
_entity_poly.type
_entity_poly.pdbx_seq_one_letter_code
_entity_poly.pdbx_strand_id
1 'polypeptide(L)'
;MGHTRRVWVALLAAGALYLVWLRLGGPGIPCPFHLATGLLCPGCGVTTMLVALSRLDIRAAFAANAFLLCTLPLLAFELVHEWRRCAAGRPQPRWNQILLAVYGGGLLLFGVLRNLPL
;
A
#
# COMPACT_ATOMS: atom_id res chain seq x y z
N MET A 1 -13.42 -21.69 -0.17
CA MET A 1 -13.63 -20.61 -1.19
C MET A 1 -14.56 -19.48 -0.72
N GLY A 2 -15.68 -19.75 -0.05
CA GLY A 2 -16.61 -18.68 0.41
C GLY A 2 -16.03 -17.70 1.45
N HIS A 3 -15.17 -18.18 2.36
CA HIS A 3 -14.60 -17.35 3.43
C HIS A 3 -13.63 -16.29 2.89
N THR A 4 -12.67 -16.69 2.05
CA THR A 4 -11.69 -15.78 1.42
C THR A 4 -12.37 -14.67 0.62
N ARG A 5 -13.37 -15.01 -0.20
CA ARG A 5 -14.10 -14.01 -1.00
C ARG A 5 -14.81 -12.97 -0.13
N ARG A 6 -15.46 -13.40 0.96
CA ARG A 6 -16.16 -12.49 1.89
C ARG A 6 -15.18 -11.54 2.57
N VAL A 7 -14.01 -12.03 2.97
CA VAL A 7 -12.94 -11.21 3.57
C VAL A 7 -12.46 -10.14 2.59
N TRP A 8 -12.15 -10.50 1.33
CA TRP A 8 -11.74 -9.53 0.31
C TRP A 8 -12.79 -8.45 0.06
N VAL A 9 -14.07 -8.85 -0.07
CA VAL A 9 -15.18 -7.91 -0.25
C VAL A 9 -15.30 -6.95 0.94
N ALA A 10 -15.22 -7.48 2.16
CA ALA A 10 -15.28 -6.67 3.38
C ALA A 10 -14.11 -5.66 3.45
N LEU A 11 -12.88 -6.09 3.12
CA LEU A 11 -11.71 -5.23 3.10
C LEU A 11 -11.82 -4.12 2.06
N LEU A 12 -12.28 -4.44 0.84
CA LEU A 12 -12.49 -3.45 -0.22
C LEU A 12 -13.60 -2.45 0.15
N ALA A 13 -14.70 -2.92 0.73
CA ALA A 13 -15.79 -2.06 1.17
C ALA A 13 -15.34 -1.12 2.30
N ALA A 14 -14.61 -1.63 3.30
CA ALA A 14 -14.05 -0.82 4.37
C ALA A 14 -13.05 0.22 3.83
N GLY A 15 -12.16 -0.17 2.91
CA GLY A 15 -11.21 0.73 2.27
C GLY A 15 -11.90 1.83 1.45
N ALA A 16 -12.96 1.49 0.70
CA ALA A 16 -13.75 2.46 -0.06
C ALA A 16 -14.48 3.46 0.86
N LEU A 17 -15.11 2.97 1.93
CA LEU A 17 -15.76 3.82 2.93
C LEU A 17 -14.75 4.77 3.60
N TYR A 18 -13.57 4.26 3.95
CA TYR A 18 -12.51 5.09 4.51
C TYR A 18 -11.99 6.14 3.53
N LEU A 19 -11.85 5.78 2.25
CA LEU A 19 -11.49 6.75 1.21
C LEU A 19 -12.54 7.85 1.06
N VAL A 20 -13.83 7.50 1.10
CA VAL A 20 -14.94 8.48 1.06
C VAL A 20 -14.89 9.38 2.29
N TRP A 21 -14.68 8.82 3.49
CA TRP A 21 -14.53 9.60 4.73
C TRP A 21 -13.42 10.66 4.60
N LEU A 22 -12.24 10.26 4.10
CA LEU A 22 -11.12 11.15 3.88
C LEU A 22 -11.39 12.21 2.79
N ARG A 23 -12.11 11.83 1.73
CA ARG A 23 -12.54 12.76 0.67
C ARG A 23 -13.44 13.87 1.20
N LEU A 24 -14.29 13.54 2.17
CA LEU A 24 -15.21 14.47 2.81
C LEU A 24 -14.54 15.36 3.89
N GLY A 25 -13.22 15.26 4.05
CA GLY A 25 -12.47 16.07 5.01
C GLY A 25 -12.34 15.43 6.39
N GLY A 26 -12.72 14.15 6.54
CA GLY A 26 -12.48 13.42 7.77
C GLY A 26 -10.98 13.27 8.08
N PRO A 27 -10.57 13.25 9.36
CA PRO A 27 -9.16 13.13 9.73
C PRO A 27 -8.60 11.75 9.34
N GLY A 28 -7.35 11.75 8.88
CA GLY A 28 -6.57 10.54 8.64
C GLY A 28 -6.03 9.91 9.92
N ILE A 29 -5.75 8.62 9.88
CA ILE A 29 -5.09 7.93 10.99
C ILE A 29 -3.60 8.33 10.95
N PRO A 30 -3.08 8.99 12.00
CA PRO A 30 -1.68 9.40 12.02
C PRO A 30 -0.77 8.17 12.14
N CYS A 31 0.43 8.26 11.56
CA CYS A 31 1.42 7.20 11.70
C CYS A 31 2.06 7.28 13.11
N PRO A 32 1.95 6.23 13.95
CA PRO A 32 2.50 6.26 15.29
C PRO A 32 4.04 6.38 15.29
N PHE A 33 4.70 5.80 14.28
CA PHE A 33 6.15 5.92 14.12
C PHE A 33 6.59 7.36 13.85
N HIS A 34 5.88 8.06 12.97
CA HIS A 34 6.16 9.46 12.68
C HIS A 34 5.85 10.36 13.88
N LEU A 35 4.77 10.07 14.61
CA LEU A 35 4.44 10.80 15.83
C LEU A 35 5.52 10.63 16.93
N ALA A 36 6.10 9.44 17.04
CA ALA A 36 7.11 9.13 18.05
C ALA A 36 8.52 9.63 17.69
N THR A 37 8.91 9.58 16.41
CA THR A 37 10.30 9.82 15.98
C THR A 37 10.49 11.08 15.13
N GLY A 38 9.41 11.64 14.59
CA GLY A 38 9.47 12.69 13.56
C GLY A 38 9.90 12.18 12.18
N LEU A 39 10.35 10.92 12.05
CA LEU A 39 10.81 10.33 10.80
C LEU A 39 9.66 9.72 10.00
N LEU A 40 9.78 9.71 8.67
CA LEU A 40 8.82 9.10 7.77
C LEU A 40 9.14 7.62 7.58
N CYS A 41 8.29 6.72 8.06
CA CYS A 41 8.44 5.30 7.76
C CYS A 41 8.21 5.05 6.25
N PRO A 42 8.64 3.91 5.69
CA PRO A 42 8.51 3.69 4.25
C PRO A 42 7.04 3.64 3.77
N GLY A 43 6.10 3.30 4.67
CA GLY A 43 4.66 3.36 4.43
C GLY A 43 4.00 4.71 4.68
N CYS A 44 4.72 5.71 5.23
CA CYS A 44 4.16 7.04 5.42
C CYS A 44 3.71 7.63 4.08
N GLY A 45 2.53 8.26 4.07
CA GLY A 45 1.95 8.90 2.89
C GLY A 45 1.10 8.00 1.99
N VAL A 46 0.93 6.70 2.29
CA VAL A 46 0.06 5.81 1.49
C VAL A 46 -1.38 6.31 1.40
N THR A 47 -1.97 6.69 2.54
CA THR A 47 -3.34 7.22 2.57
C THR A 47 -3.46 8.48 1.72
N THR A 48 -2.51 9.40 1.86
CA THR A 48 -2.44 10.63 1.05
C THR A 48 -2.28 10.31 -0.44
N MET A 49 -1.41 9.36 -0.78
CA MET A 49 -1.19 8.88 -2.15
C MET A 49 -2.49 8.33 -2.75
N LEU A 50 -3.23 7.49 -2.02
CA LEU A 50 -4.49 6.92 -2.49
C LEU A 50 -5.57 8.00 -2.65
N VAL A 51 -5.65 8.96 -1.72
CA VAL A 51 -6.57 10.10 -1.85
C VAL A 51 -6.22 10.95 -3.08
N ALA A 52 -4.94 11.24 -3.33
CA ALA A 52 -4.48 11.99 -4.50
C ALA A 52 -4.75 11.24 -5.82
N LEU A 53 -4.40 9.95 -5.89
CA LEU A 53 -4.73 9.08 -7.03
C LEU A 53 -6.22 9.07 -7.34
N SER A 54 -7.04 9.05 -6.31
CA SER A 54 -8.48 9.04 -6.47
C SER A 54 -9.01 10.37 -7.06
N ARG A 55 -8.27 11.47 -6.90
CA ARG A 55 -8.51 12.78 -7.55
C ARG A 55 -7.78 12.91 -8.90
N LEU A 56 -7.13 11.85 -9.38
CA LEU A 56 -6.27 11.83 -10.56
C LEU A 56 -5.05 12.78 -10.47
N ASP A 57 -4.64 13.14 -9.26
CA ASP A 57 -3.45 13.96 -9.02
C ASP A 57 -2.21 13.09 -8.82
N ILE A 58 -1.54 12.77 -9.93
CA ILE A 58 -0.35 11.93 -9.93
C ILE A 58 0.85 12.62 -9.26
N ARG A 59 0.93 13.96 -9.35
CA ARG A 59 2.05 14.72 -8.76
C ARG A 59 1.99 14.67 -7.24
N ALA A 60 0.80 14.94 -6.67
CA ALA A 60 0.61 14.83 -5.23
C ALA A 60 0.76 13.38 -4.74
N ALA A 61 0.30 12.40 -5.53
CA ALA A 61 0.49 10.99 -5.19
C ALA A 61 1.98 10.61 -5.14
N PHE A 62 2.77 11.05 -6.12
CA PHE A 62 4.20 10.78 -6.17
C PHE A 62 4.95 11.43 -5.01
N ALA A 63 4.63 12.69 -4.71
CA ALA A 63 5.21 13.40 -3.57
C ALA A 63 4.87 12.72 -2.23
N ALA A 64 3.67 12.13 -2.10
CA ALA A 64 3.26 11.44 -0.89
C ALA A 64 4.02 10.11 -0.68
N ASN A 65 4.14 9.27 -1.72
CA ASN A 65 4.89 8.03 -1.67
C ASN A 65 5.31 7.54 -3.08
N ALA A 66 6.46 8.01 -3.55
CA ALA A 66 6.98 7.67 -4.88
C ALA A 66 7.19 6.16 -5.07
N PHE A 67 7.75 5.47 -4.07
CA PHE A 67 8.05 4.04 -4.17
C PHE A 67 6.79 3.23 -4.43
N LEU A 68 5.77 3.38 -3.57
CA LEU A 68 4.53 2.62 -3.69
C LEU A 68 3.70 3.02 -4.91
N LEU A 69 3.78 4.28 -5.35
CA LEU A 69 3.14 4.70 -6.59
C LEU A 69 3.80 4.02 -7.81
N CYS A 70 5.13 4.01 -7.88
CA CYS A 70 5.87 3.39 -8.98
C CYS A 70 5.70 1.86 -9.01
N THR A 71 5.61 1.22 -7.84
CA THR A 71 5.41 -0.22 -7.73
C THR A 71 3.94 -0.63 -7.69
N LEU A 72 3.00 0.31 -7.81
CA LEU A 72 1.56 0.04 -7.75
C LEU A 72 1.10 -1.03 -8.76
N PRO A 73 1.57 -1.05 -10.03
CA PRO A 73 1.21 -2.11 -10.98
C PRO A 73 1.67 -3.50 -10.53
N LEU A 74 2.87 -3.59 -9.95
CA LEU A 74 3.42 -4.84 -9.40
C LEU A 74 2.58 -5.32 -8.20
N LEU A 75 2.24 -4.42 -7.28
CA LEU A 75 1.39 -4.73 -6.13
C LEU A 75 -0.01 -5.19 -6.57
N ALA A 76 -0.60 -4.53 -7.56
CA ALA A 76 -1.91 -4.91 -8.11
C ALA A 76 -1.84 -6.30 -8.78
N PHE A 77 -0.78 -6.58 -9.52
CA PHE A 77 -0.54 -7.90 -10.11
C PHE A 77 -0.45 -8.99 -9.02
N GLU A 78 0.37 -8.78 -8.00
CA GLU A 78 0.58 -9.76 -6.92
C GLU A 78 -0.71 -10.00 -6.15
N LEU A 79 -1.49 -8.95 -5.90
CA LEU A 79 -2.80 -9.05 -5.24
C LEU A 79 -3.77 -9.93 -6.03
N VAL A 80 -3.85 -9.73 -7.35
CA VAL A 80 -4.71 -10.52 -8.24
C VAL A 80 -4.18 -11.95 -8.36
N HIS A 81 -2.87 -12.13 -8.47
CA HIS A 81 -2.23 -13.44 -8.52
C HIS A 81 -2.55 -14.26 -7.27
N GLU A 82 -2.37 -13.70 -6.07
CA GLU A 82 -2.65 -14.41 -4.83
C GLU A 82 -4.13 -14.64 -4.58
N TRP A 83 -5.00 -13.74 -5.02
CA TRP A 83 -6.44 -13.99 -5.02
C TRP A 83 -6.80 -15.21 -5.88
N ARG A 84 -6.30 -15.28 -7.12
CA ARG A 84 -6.53 -16.41 -8.04
C ARG A 84 -5.93 -17.70 -7.51
N ARG A 85 -4.72 -17.63 -6.96
CA ARG A 85 -4.00 -18.76 -6.38
C ARG A 85 -4.74 -19.34 -5.18
N CYS A 86 -5.19 -18.49 -4.24
CA CYS A 86 -5.98 -18.90 -3.08
C CYS A 86 -7.33 -19.50 -3.50
N ALA A 87 -7.97 -18.91 -4.52
CA ALA A 87 -9.21 -19.45 -5.08
C ALA A 87 -8.99 -20.85 -5.70
N ALA A 88 -7.87 -21.05 -6.38
CA ALA A 88 -7.50 -22.33 -7.00
C ALA A 88 -6.86 -23.34 -6.02
N GLY A 89 -6.69 -23.00 -4.74
CA GLY A 89 -6.07 -23.87 -3.73
C GLY A 89 -4.60 -24.22 -4.00
N ARG A 90 -3.86 -23.39 -4.75
CA ARG A 90 -2.48 -23.68 -5.15
C ARG A 90 -1.46 -23.30 -4.07
N PRO A 91 -0.36 -24.06 -3.90
CA PRO A 91 0.72 -23.70 -2.96
C PRO A 91 1.50 -22.45 -3.44
N GLN A 92 2.26 -21.83 -2.53
CA GLN A 92 2.98 -20.59 -2.83
C GLN A 92 4.21 -20.88 -3.65
N PRO A 93 4.40 -20.21 -4.79
CA PRO A 93 5.62 -20.39 -5.54
C PRO A 93 6.79 -19.77 -4.78
N ARG A 94 7.96 -20.42 -4.84
CA ARG A 94 9.18 -19.94 -4.15
C ARG A 94 9.64 -18.57 -4.62
N TRP A 95 9.38 -18.21 -5.89
CA TRP A 95 9.72 -16.87 -6.41
C TRP A 95 9.02 -15.75 -5.65
N ASN A 96 7.83 -16.01 -5.08
CA ASN A 96 7.11 -14.98 -4.33
C ASN A 96 7.82 -14.63 -3.01
N GLN A 97 8.50 -15.61 -2.39
CA GLN A 97 9.33 -15.34 -1.21
C GLN A 97 10.54 -14.45 -1.54
N ILE A 98 11.17 -14.70 -2.69
CA ILE A 98 12.29 -13.88 -3.18
C ILE A 98 11.79 -12.47 -3.52
N LEU A 99 10.67 -12.37 -4.23
CA LEU A 99 10.06 -11.07 -4.57
C LEU A 99 9.74 -10.27 -3.31
N LEU A 100 9.14 -10.90 -2.29
CA LEU A 100 8.83 -10.27 -1.01
C LEU A 100 10.09 -9.77 -0.30
N ALA A 101 11.16 -10.57 -0.28
CA ALA A 101 12.43 -10.16 0.34
C ALA A 101 13.06 -8.96 -0.39
N VAL A 102 13.12 -9.01 -1.72
CA VAL A 102 13.65 -7.92 -2.56
C VAL A 102 12.81 -6.65 -2.39
N TYR A 103 11.49 -6.80 -2.43
CA TYR A 103 10.56 -5.69 -2.26
C TYR A 103 10.66 -5.07 -0.86
N GLY A 104 10.74 -5.90 0.18
CA GLY A 104 10.95 -5.45 1.56
C GLY A 104 12.28 -4.69 1.72
N GLY A 105 13.36 -5.21 1.12
CA GLY A 105 14.66 -4.52 1.10
C GLY A 105 14.58 -3.16 0.39
N GLY A 106 13.96 -3.11 -0.79
CA GLY A 106 13.75 -1.86 -1.53
C GLY A 106 12.89 -0.85 -0.77
N LEU A 107 11.84 -1.32 -0.09
CA LEU A 107 10.96 -0.50 0.73
C LEU A 107 11.71 0.10 1.93
N LEU A 108 12.55 -0.70 2.60
CA LEU A 108 13.40 -0.21 3.70
C LEU A 108 14.44 0.80 3.20
N LEU A 109 15.10 0.50 2.08
CA LEU A 109 16.04 1.43 1.46
C LEU A 109 15.37 2.76 1.11
N PHE A 110 14.19 2.74 0.50
CA PHE A 110 13.39 3.95 0.26
C PHE A 110 13.06 4.69 1.55
N GLY A 111 12.70 3.96 2.61
CA GLY A 111 12.46 4.52 3.94
C GLY A 111 13.68 5.26 4.50
N VAL A 112 14.89 4.74 4.31
CA VAL A 112 16.12 5.44 4.70
C VAL A 112 16.37 6.66 3.81
N LEU A 113 16.31 6.48 2.48
CA LEU A 113 16.57 7.53 1.49
C LEU A 113 15.66 8.76 1.64
N ARG A 114 14.39 8.58 1.98
CA ARG A 114 13.43 9.69 2.14
C ARG A 114 13.61 10.52 3.42
N ASN A 115 14.44 10.07 4.35
CA ASN A 115 14.73 10.78 5.61
C ASN A 115 16.14 11.38 5.63
N LEU A 116 16.94 11.16 4.58
CA LEU A 116 18.26 11.78 4.46
C LEU A 116 18.09 13.28 4.19
N PRO A 117 18.76 14.15 4.95
CA PRO A 117 18.86 15.57 4.63
C PRO A 117 19.80 15.71 3.43
N LEU A 118 19.23 15.79 2.23
CA LEU A 118 19.94 16.17 1.01
C LEU A 118 20.03 17.69 0.90
#